data_AF-A0A951JMI7-F1
#
_entry.id   AF-A0A951JMI7-F1
#
_cell.length_a   1.000
_cell.length_b   1.000
_cell.length_c   1.000
_cell.angle_alpha   90.00
_cell.angle_beta   90.00
_cell.angle_gamma   90.00
#
_symmetry.space_group_name_H-M   'P 1'
#
loop_
_entity.id
_entity.type
_entity.pdbx_description
1 polymer ?
#
loop_
_entity_poly.entity_id
_entity_poly.type
_entity_poly.pdbx_seq_one_letter_code
_entity_poly.pdbx_strand_id
1 'polypeptide(L)'
;MVTAHRYLAISIIAAFLVIAVYGGLARLFRRPQVGRPFWGLQYYTETVLLVQVVVGVVLLVIGHRVPPGSLNWLHYFYGSLFPLIAVVTGRIGAIRREEAGFDYAPVALAALVAFGLTLRAAMTGCADSPFVCLGLT
;
A
#
# COMPACT_ATOMS: atom_id res chain seq x y z
N MET A 1 -8.80 12.78 -13.05
CA MET A 1 -8.18 11.43 -13.00
C MET A 1 -6.82 11.48 -12.28
N VAL A 2 -5.88 12.36 -12.67
CA VAL A 2 -4.56 12.49 -12.00
C VAL A 2 -4.67 12.88 -10.52
N THR A 3 -5.49 13.88 -10.19
CA THR A 3 -5.72 14.30 -8.79
C THR A 3 -6.31 13.19 -7.93
N ALA A 4 -7.26 12.41 -8.48
CA ALA A 4 -7.85 11.27 -7.79
C ALA A 4 -6.80 10.16 -7.55
N HIS A 5 -6.01 9.82 -8.57
CA HIS A 5 -4.90 8.87 -8.46
C HIS A 5 -3.89 9.28 -7.37
N ARG A 6 -3.64 10.59 -7.23
CA ARG A 6 -2.77 11.12 -6.17
C ARG A 6 -3.38 10.95 -4.78
N TYR A 7 -4.64 11.34 -4.57
CA TYR A 7 -5.27 11.22 -3.24
C TYR A 7 -5.44 9.76 -2.81
N LEU A 8 -5.77 8.86 -3.74
CA LEU A 8 -5.81 7.43 -3.50
C LEU A 8 -4.42 6.89 -3.11
N ALA A 9 -3.35 7.31 -3.79
CA ALA A 9 -1.99 6.91 -3.41
C ALA A 9 -1.64 7.34 -1.98
N ILE A 10 -1.94 8.59 -1.61
CA ILE A 10 -1.67 9.11 -0.26
C ILE A 10 -2.44 8.32 0.80
N SER A 11 -3.73 8.04 0.55
CA SER A 11 -4.54 7.27 1.51
C SER A 11 -4.04 5.83 1.66
N ILE A 12 -3.61 5.18 0.59
CA ILE A 12 -3.02 3.84 0.62
C ILE A 12 -1.71 3.83 1.41
N ILE A 13 -0.81 4.77 1.15
CA ILE A 13 0.49 4.88 1.85
C ILE A 13 0.24 5.05 3.36
N ALA A 14 -0.65 5.97 3.73
CA ALA A 14 -0.99 6.22 5.12
C ALA A 14 -1.63 4.98 5.77
N ALA A 15 -2.58 4.33 5.09
CA ALA A 15 -3.28 3.17 5.63
C ALA A 15 -2.34 1.97 5.82
N PHE A 16 -1.44 1.68 4.88
CA PHE A 16 -0.43 0.63 5.05
C PHE A 16 0.49 0.92 6.23
N LEU A 17 0.91 2.17 6.42
CA LEU A 17 1.70 2.55 7.60
C LEU A 17 0.92 2.30 8.89
N VAL A 18 -0.36 2.72 8.96
CA VAL A 18 -1.20 2.49 10.15
C VAL A 18 -1.38 0.99 10.42
N ILE A 19 -1.62 0.17 9.38
CA ILE A 19 -1.76 -1.30 9.55
C ILE A 19 -0.45 -1.91 10.05
N ALA A 20 0.67 -1.53 9.45
CA ALA A 20 1.99 -2.01 9.85
C ALA A 20 2.31 -1.65 11.31
N VAL A 21 2.05 -0.41 11.71
CA VAL A 21 2.26 0.07 13.08
C VAL A 21 1.30 -0.62 14.04
N TYR A 22 0.00 -0.69 13.72
CA TYR A 22 -0.98 -1.34 14.60
C TYR A 22 -0.63 -2.81 14.81
N GLY A 23 -0.44 -3.58 13.74
CA GLY A 23 -0.09 -4.99 13.84
C GLY A 23 1.29 -5.22 14.48
N GLY A 24 2.27 -4.36 14.18
CA GLY A 24 3.60 -4.38 14.80
C GLY A 24 3.55 -4.14 16.31
N LEU A 25 2.79 -3.12 16.76
CA LEU A 25 2.57 -2.85 18.18
C LEU A 25 1.80 -3.98 18.86
N ALA A 26 0.76 -4.52 18.23
CA ALA A 26 0.04 -5.68 18.75
C ALA A 26 0.99 -6.87 18.96
N ARG A 27 1.89 -7.12 18.00
CA ARG A 27 2.91 -8.18 18.09
C ARG A 27 3.97 -7.91 19.16
N LEU A 28 4.40 -6.65 19.30
CA LEU A 28 5.36 -6.20 20.30
C LEU A 28 4.81 -6.41 21.72
N PHE A 29 3.54 -6.07 21.94
CA PHE A 29 2.83 -6.27 23.19
C PHE A 29 2.21 -7.67 23.35
N ARG A 30 2.59 -8.63 22.49
CA ARG A 30 2.14 -10.03 22.53
C ARG A 30 0.60 -10.18 22.59
N ARG A 31 -0.13 -9.31 21.90
CA ARG A 31 -1.59 -9.42 21.79
C ARG A 31 -1.94 -10.65 20.95
N PRO A 32 -2.80 -11.56 21.44
CA PRO A 32 -3.18 -12.76 20.68
C PRO A 32 -4.15 -12.44 19.52
N GLN A 33 -4.76 -11.27 19.51
CA GLN A 33 -5.70 -10.88 18.48
C GLN A 33 -5.74 -9.37 18.32
N VAL A 34 -6.12 -8.93 17.12
CA VAL A 34 -6.41 -7.53 16.81
C VAL A 34 -7.92 -7.36 16.61
N GLY A 35 -8.41 -6.16 16.89
CA GLY A 35 -9.84 -5.87 16.81
C GLY A 35 -10.34 -5.68 15.37
N ARG A 36 -11.66 -5.58 15.23
CA ARG A 36 -12.34 -5.23 13.97
C ARG A 36 -11.74 -4.02 13.23
N PRO A 37 -11.26 -2.95 13.89
CA PRO A 37 -10.67 -1.81 13.18
C PRO A 37 -9.46 -2.17 12.32
N PHE A 38 -8.61 -3.10 12.76
CA PHE A 38 -7.46 -3.56 11.98
C PHE A 38 -7.91 -4.21 10.66
N TRP A 39 -8.85 -5.14 10.75
CA TRP A 39 -9.36 -5.89 9.61
C TRP A 39 -10.19 -5.01 8.67
N GLY A 40 -10.97 -4.07 9.21
CA GLY A 40 -11.69 -3.08 8.42
C GLY A 40 -10.75 -2.16 7.65
N LEU A 41 -9.67 -1.68 8.30
CA LEU A 41 -8.66 -0.86 7.65
C LEU A 41 -7.90 -1.64 6.57
N GLN A 42 -7.55 -2.91 6.82
CA GLN A 42 -6.96 -3.77 5.80
C GLN A 42 -7.89 -3.92 4.59
N TYR A 43 -9.16 -4.29 4.80
CA TYR A 43 -10.14 -4.45 3.70
C TYR A 43 -10.33 -3.16 2.89
N TYR A 44 -10.42 -2.02 3.58
CA TYR A 44 -10.45 -0.71 2.95
C TYR A 44 -9.21 -0.49 2.08
N THR A 45 -8.01 -0.73 2.63
CA THR A 45 -6.74 -0.49 1.93
C THR A 45 -6.61 -1.36 0.68
N GLU A 46 -7.01 -2.63 0.75
CA GLU A 46 -7.03 -3.55 -0.39
C GLU A 46 -7.98 -3.08 -1.49
N THR A 47 -9.17 -2.64 -1.11
CA THR A 47 -10.17 -2.11 -2.04
C THR A 47 -9.66 -0.85 -2.73
N VAL A 48 -9.10 0.09 -1.97
CA VAL A 48 -8.56 1.34 -2.49
C VAL A 48 -7.34 1.07 -3.37
N LEU A 49 -6.49 0.10 -3.03
CA LEU A 49 -5.37 -0.32 -3.88
C LEU A 49 -5.86 -0.86 -5.23
N LEU A 50 -6.89 -1.70 -5.27
CA LEU A 50 -7.46 -2.18 -6.52
C LEU A 50 -8.02 -1.04 -7.38
N VAL A 51 -8.76 -0.12 -6.75
CA VAL A 51 -9.26 1.09 -7.43
C VAL A 51 -8.10 1.93 -7.97
N GLN A 52 -7.02 2.10 -7.20
CA GLN A 52 -5.84 2.85 -7.61
C GLN A 52 -5.16 2.24 -8.84
N VAL A 53 -5.07 0.91 -8.91
CA VAL A 53 -4.51 0.21 -10.07
C VAL A 53 -5.40 0.42 -11.29
N VAL A 54 -6.72 0.29 -11.16
CA VAL A 54 -7.67 0.55 -12.26
C VAL A 54 -7.54 1.99 -12.75
N VAL A 55 -7.53 2.97 -11.85
CA VAL A 55 -7.34 4.39 -12.21
C VAL A 55 -6.00 4.60 -12.92
N GLY A 56 -4.92 3.98 -12.45
CA GLY A 56 -3.59 4.05 -13.09
C GLY A 56 -3.58 3.47 -14.50
N VAL A 57 -4.24 2.33 -14.72
CA VAL A 57 -4.39 1.72 -16.05
C VAL A 57 -5.22 2.63 -16.98
N VAL A 58 -6.33 3.19 -16.49
CA VAL A 58 -7.14 4.13 -17.28
C VAL A 58 -6.31 5.34 -17.70
N LEU A 59 -5.54 5.93 -16.78
CA LEU A 59 -4.62 7.04 -17.08
C LEU A 59 -3.63 6.68 -18.20
N LEU A 60 -3.04 5.48 -18.14
CA LEU A 60 -2.12 4.98 -19.16
C LEU A 60 -2.78 4.79 -20.53
N VAL A 61 -4.02 4.31 -20.56
CA VAL A 61 -4.78 4.11 -21.81
C VAL A 61 -5.12 5.45 -22.46
N ILE A 62 -5.48 6.47 -21.67
CA ILE A 62 -5.78 7.82 -22.19
C ILE A 62 -4.52 8.69 -22.42
N GLY A 63 -3.34 8.08 -22.46
CA GLY A 63 -2.09 8.73 -22.85
C GLY A 63 -1.33 9.46 -21.74
N HIS A 64 -1.78 9.42 -20.48
CA HIS A 64 -0.98 9.96 -19.38
C HIS A 64 0.21 9.03 -19.10
N ARG A 65 1.39 9.61 -18.93
CA ARG A 65 2.63 8.90 -18.61
C ARG A 65 3.27 9.50 -17.37
N VAL A 66 4.00 8.68 -16.64
CA VAL A 66 4.89 9.14 -15.56
C VAL A 66 5.92 10.10 -16.18
N PRO A 67 6.27 11.22 -15.51
CA PRO A 67 7.29 12.14 -16.00
C PRO A 67 8.58 11.43 -16.42
N PRO A 68 9.29 11.92 -17.46
CA PRO A 68 10.53 11.32 -17.92
C PRO A 68 11.58 11.30 -16.80
N GLY A 69 12.20 10.14 -16.57
CA GLY A 69 13.24 9.96 -15.56
C GLY A 69 13.83 8.55 -15.66
N SER A 70 15.06 8.34 -15.16
CA SER A 70 15.82 7.09 -15.31
C SER A 70 15.13 5.85 -14.73
N LEU A 71 14.17 6.05 -13.81
CA LEU A 71 13.47 4.99 -13.08
C LEU A 71 11.93 5.10 -13.19
N ASN A 72 11.40 5.83 -14.18
CA ASN A 72 9.96 6.08 -14.30
C ASN A 72 9.13 4.79 -14.50
N TRP A 73 9.69 3.77 -15.15
CA TRP A 73 9.04 2.48 -15.36
C TRP A 73 8.81 1.71 -14.05
N LEU A 74 9.64 1.95 -13.03
CA LEU A 74 9.48 1.32 -11.72
C LEU A 74 8.22 1.81 -10.97
N HIS A 75 7.71 2.99 -11.32
CA HIS A 75 6.45 3.49 -10.75
C HIS A 75 5.30 2.50 -10.95
N TYR A 76 5.23 1.88 -12.13
CA TYR A 76 4.17 0.91 -12.45
C TYR A 76 4.27 -0.33 -11.56
N PHE A 77 5.46 -0.87 -11.37
CA PHE A 77 5.66 -2.07 -10.54
C PHE A 77 5.45 -1.78 -9.05
N TYR A 78 6.05 -0.72 -8.55
CA TYR A 78 5.96 -0.33 -7.14
C TYR A 78 4.58 0.21 -6.75
N GLY A 79 3.84 0.78 -7.70
CA GLY A 79 2.50 1.33 -7.48
C GLY A 79 1.35 0.35 -7.71
N SER A 80 1.62 -0.84 -8.28
CA SER A 80 0.59 -1.83 -8.59
C SER A 80 1.00 -3.26 -8.22
N LEU A 81 1.79 -3.92 -9.06
CA LEU A 81 2.05 -5.35 -8.99
C LEU A 81 2.67 -5.78 -7.65
N PHE A 82 3.72 -5.10 -7.20
CA PHE A 82 4.41 -5.53 -5.98
C PHE A 82 3.60 -5.33 -4.69
N PRO A 83 2.90 -4.19 -4.48
CA PRO A 83 1.97 -4.06 -3.36
C PRO A 83 0.84 -5.09 -3.39
N LEU A 84 0.30 -5.42 -4.56
CA LEU A 84 -0.74 -6.46 -4.69
C LEU A 84 -0.21 -7.83 -4.26
N ILE A 85 1.01 -8.20 -4.68
CA ILE A 85 1.66 -9.45 -4.25
C ILE A 85 1.87 -9.45 -2.74
N ALA A 86 2.38 -8.35 -2.17
CA ALA A 86 2.57 -8.23 -0.72
C ALA A 86 1.25 -8.45 0.04
N VAL A 87 0.17 -7.78 -0.36
CA VAL A 87 -1.17 -7.94 0.23
C VAL A 87 -1.65 -9.39 0.15
N VAL A 88 -1.60 -10.01 -1.04
CA VAL A 88 -2.07 -11.38 -1.26
C VAL A 88 -1.28 -12.37 -0.41
N THR A 89 0.05 -12.26 -0.40
CA THR A 89 0.91 -13.12 0.43
C THR A 89 0.65 -12.92 1.92
N GLY A 90 0.39 -11.70 2.37
CA GLY A 90 -0.02 -11.39 3.74
C GLY A 90 -1.33 -12.09 4.13
N ARG A 91 -2.34 -12.05 3.25
CA ARG A 91 -3.63 -12.73 3.45
C ARG A 91 -3.51 -14.24 3.49
N ILE A 92 -2.76 -14.83 2.56
CA ILE A 92 -2.47 -16.27 2.58
C ILE A 92 -1.76 -16.66 3.88
N GLY A 93 -0.79 -15.83 4.32
CA GLY A 93 -0.10 -16.03 5.58
C GLY A 93 -1.03 -15.96 6.79
N ALA A 94 -2.01 -15.06 6.77
CA ALA A 94 -3.00 -14.91 7.83
C ALA A 94 -3.88 -16.15 7.96
N ILE A 95 -4.45 -16.61 6.84
CA ILE A 95 -5.30 -17.82 6.78
C ILE A 95 -4.53 -19.04 7.32
N ARG A 96 -3.27 -19.20 6.93
CA ARG A 96 -2.41 -20.31 7.41
C ARG A 96 -2.09 -20.25 8.90
N ARG A 97 -2.37 -19.14 9.58
CA ARG A 97 -2.05 -18.91 11.01
C ARG A 97 -3.30 -18.62 11.84
N GLU A 98 -4.50 -18.81 11.29
CA GLU A 98 -5.77 -18.57 11.97
C GLU A 98 -5.85 -19.35 13.30
N GLU A 99 -5.49 -20.64 13.27
CA GLU A 99 -5.49 -21.49 14.48
C GLU A 99 -4.35 -21.18 15.47
N ALA A 100 -3.30 -20.47 15.01
CA ALA A 100 -2.12 -20.19 15.83
C ALA A 100 -2.24 -18.92 16.69
N GLY A 101 -3.34 -18.16 16.57
CA GLY A 101 -3.60 -16.97 17.39
C GLY A 101 -2.68 -15.78 17.09
N PHE A 102 -2.15 -15.65 15.86
CA PHE A 102 -1.34 -14.50 15.39
C PHE A 102 -1.50 -14.26 13.87
N ASP A 103 -2.70 -14.51 13.36
CA ASP A 103 -3.10 -14.36 11.95
C ASP A 103 -2.86 -12.93 11.40
N TYR A 104 -2.90 -11.91 12.25
CA TYR A 104 -2.64 -10.52 11.88
C TYR A 104 -1.17 -10.23 11.57
N ALA A 105 -0.21 -11.03 12.06
CA ALA A 105 1.21 -10.70 11.96
C ALA A 105 1.75 -10.75 10.51
N PRO A 106 1.42 -11.77 9.68
CA PRO A 106 1.72 -11.75 8.25
C PRO A 106 1.13 -10.54 7.51
N VAL A 107 -0.07 -10.11 7.86
CA VAL A 107 -0.74 -8.94 7.27
C VAL A 107 0.01 -7.66 7.62
N ALA A 108 0.41 -7.51 8.88
CA ALA A 108 1.19 -6.35 9.34
C ALA A 108 2.54 -6.24 8.62
N LEU A 109 3.24 -7.37 8.45
CA LEU A 109 4.50 -7.41 7.72
C LEU A 109 4.30 -7.09 6.22
N ALA A 110 3.27 -7.67 5.60
CA ALA A 110 2.90 -7.36 4.23
C ALA A 110 2.58 -5.87 4.05
N ALA A 111 1.84 -5.27 4.99
CA ALA A 111 1.54 -3.84 4.99
C ALA A 111 2.81 -2.99 5.11
N LEU A 112 3.78 -3.38 5.93
CA LEU A 112 5.06 -2.67 6.03
C LEU A 112 5.83 -2.69 4.70
N VAL A 113 5.86 -3.85 4.04
CA VAL A 113 6.47 -3.99 2.71
C VAL A 113 5.71 -3.14 1.68
N ALA A 114 4.38 -3.24 1.65
CA ALA A 114 3.53 -2.48 0.73
C ALA A 114 3.63 -0.96 0.96
N PHE A 115 3.81 -0.51 2.19
CA PHE A 115 4.11 0.88 2.52
C PHE A 115 5.40 1.33 1.84
N GLY A 116 6.49 0.58 2.00
CA GLY A 116 7.77 0.92 1.37
C GLY A 116 7.69 0.95 -0.16
N LEU A 117 6.99 -0.02 -0.76
CA LEU A 117 6.77 -0.09 -2.21
C LEU A 117 5.95 1.09 -2.71
N THR A 118 4.81 1.38 -2.10
CA THR A 118 3.92 2.48 -2.52
C THR A 118 4.55 3.85 -2.28
N LEU A 119 5.32 4.03 -1.20
CA LEU A 119 6.11 5.23 -0.96
C LEU A 119 7.19 5.39 -2.04
N ARG A 120 7.87 4.31 -2.43
CA ARG A 120 8.84 4.33 -3.54
C ARG A 120 8.17 4.67 -4.87
N ALA A 121 6.98 4.16 -5.12
CA ALA A 121 6.19 4.50 -6.31
C ALA A 121 5.89 6.00 -6.38
N ALA A 122 5.51 6.61 -5.26
CA ALA A 122 5.28 8.04 -5.17
C ALA A 122 6.55 8.86 -5.46
N MET A 123 7.70 8.44 -4.93
CA MET A 123 8.99 9.08 -5.22
C MET A 123 9.36 8.98 -6.71
N THR A 124 9.20 7.81 -7.33
CA THR A 124 9.49 7.63 -8.76
C THR A 124 8.48 8.31 -9.69
N GLY A 125 7.30 8.65 -9.17
CA GLY A 125 6.28 9.40 -9.90
C GLY A 125 6.51 10.92 -9.91
N CYS A 126 7.42 11.41 -9.07
CA CYS A 126 7.62 12.82 -8.78
C CYS A 126 9.11 13.14 -8.84
N ALA A 127 9.62 13.31 -10.07
CA ALA A 127 11.03 13.46 -10.42
C ALA A 127 11.94 14.05 -9.31
N ASP A 128 11.58 15.24 -8.78
CA ASP A 128 12.52 16.05 -7.97
C ASP A 128 12.02 16.49 -6.58
N SER A 129 10.78 16.17 -6.17
CA SER A 129 10.24 16.65 -4.88
C SER A 129 9.20 15.70 -4.25
N PRO A 130 9.64 14.66 -3.53
CA PRO A 130 8.73 13.68 -2.93
C PRO A 130 7.77 14.29 -1.91
N PHE A 131 8.18 15.36 -1.21
CA PHE A 131 7.35 16.06 -0.23
C PHE A 131 6.24 16.91 -0.87
N VAL A 132 6.48 17.50 -2.05
CA VAL A 132 5.47 18.25 -2.82
C VAL A 132 4.35 17.33 -3.26
N CYS A 133 4.67 16.11 -3.67
CA CYS A 133 3.68 15.11 -4.07
C CYS A 133 2.82 14.58 -2.91
N LEU A 134 3.39 14.52 -1.71
CA LEU A 134 2.63 14.19 -0.49
C LEU A 134 1.83 15.39 0.06
N GLY A 135 1.99 16.59 -0.52
CA GLY A 135 1.31 17.80 -0.06
C GLY A 135 1.87 18.30 1.28
N LEU A 136 3.14 18.02 1.55
CA LEU A 136 3.83 18.34 2.81
C LEU A 136 4.72 19.60 2.70
N THR A 137 4.48 20.45 1.69
CA THR A 137 5.23 21.70 1.41
C THR A 137 4.30 22.77 0.87
#